data_AF-A0A2X1L6T8-F1
#
_entry.id   AF-A0A2X1L6T8-F1
#
_cell.length_a   1.000
_cell.length_b   1.000
_cell.length_c   1.000
_cell.angle_alpha   90.00
_cell.angle_beta   90.00
_cell.angle_gamma   90.00
#
_symmetry.space_group_name_H-M   'P 1'
#
loop_
_entity.id
_entity.type
_entity.pdbx_description
1 polymer ?
#
loop_
_entity_poly.entity_id
_entity_poly.type
_entity_poly.pdbx_seq_one_letter_code
_entity_poly.pdbx_strand_id
1 'polypeptide(L)'
;MIDELLEVTDLVMLDLKQMNDEIHQNLVGVSNHRTLEFAKYLANKNVKVWIRYVVVPGWSDDDDSAHRLGEFTRDMGNVEKIELLPYHELGKHKWVAMGEEYKLDGVKPPKKETMERVKGILEQYGHKVMF
;
A
#
# COMPACT_ATOMS: atom_id res chain seq x y z
N MET A 1 -22.10 4.17 -11.50
CA MET A 1 -21.83 4.29 -10.05
C MET A 1 -20.36 4.62 -9.72
N ILE A 2 -19.34 3.78 -10.01
CA ILE A 2 -17.95 4.18 -9.70
C ILE A 2 -17.48 5.37 -10.55
N ASP A 3 -17.88 5.42 -11.83
CA ASP A 3 -17.52 6.54 -12.72
C ASP A 3 -18.11 7.87 -12.28
N GLU A 4 -19.41 7.90 -11.96
CA GLU A 4 -20.08 9.09 -11.41
C GLU A 4 -19.40 9.59 -10.13
N LEU A 5 -18.89 8.67 -9.27
CA LEU A 5 -18.13 9.06 -8.09
C LEU A 5 -16.77 9.67 -8.48
N LEU A 6 -16.06 9.07 -9.44
CA LEU A 6 -14.76 9.56 -9.88
C LEU A 6 -14.87 10.93 -10.57
N GLU A 7 -15.97 11.23 -11.25
CA GLU A 7 -16.24 12.53 -11.86
C GLU A 7 -16.34 13.68 -10.84
N VAL A 8 -16.72 13.38 -9.60
CA VAL A 8 -16.83 14.35 -8.50
C VAL A 8 -15.74 14.15 -7.43
N THR A 9 -14.66 13.43 -7.76
CA THR A 9 -13.55 13.13 -6.84
C THR A 9 -12.25 13.75 -7.33
N ASP A 10 -11.68 14.67 -6.55
CA ASP A 10 -10.41 15.33 -6.88
C ASP A 10 -9.17 14.46 -6.63
N LEU A 11 -9.28 13.47 -5.74
CA LEU A 11 -8.18 12.64 -5.29
C LEU A 11 -8.68 11.28 -4.79
N VAL A 12 -8.02 10.21 -5.24
CA VAL A 12 -8.17 8.87 -4.67
C VAL A 12 -6.94 8.51 -3.83
N MET A 13 -7.17 8.20 -2.55
CA MET A 13 -6.15 7.61 -1.69
C MET A 13 -6.26 6.09 -1.78
N LEU A 14 -5.33 5.45 -2.48
CA LEU A 14 -5.39 4.01 -2.80
C LEU A 14 -4.36 3.23 -2.00
N ASP A 15 -4.84 2.28 -1.19
CA ASP A 15 -3.96 1.36 -0.49
C ASP A 15 -3.50 0.24 -1.43
N LEU A 16 -2.19 0.14 -1.67
CA LEU A 16 -1.56 -1.03 -2.27
C LEU A 16 -0.78 -1.72 -1.16
N LYS A 17 -1.27 -2.84 -0.63
CA LYS A 17 -0.69 -3.44 0.58
C LYS A 17 0.45 -4.41 0.33
N GLN A 18 0.39 -5.12 -0.80
CA GLN A 18 1.39 -6.13 -1.17
C GLN A 18 1.20 -6.58 -2.64
N MET A 19 2.28 -6.70 -3.42
CA MET A 19 2.26 -7.04 -4.86
C MET A 19 2.25 -8.55 -5.16
N ASN A 20 2.84 -9.36 -4.30
CA ASN A 20 2.65 -10.82 -4.21
C ASN A 20 1.22 -11.12 -3.73
N ASP A 21 0.42 -11.76 -4.58
CA ASP A 21 -0.96 -12.07 -4.26
C ASP A 21 -1.09 -13.06 -3.09
N GLU A 22 -0.18 -14.02 -2.96
CA GLU A 22 -0.18 -14.99 -1.85
C GLU A 22 0.08 -14.30 -0.50
N ILE A 23 1.09 -13.43 -0.44
CA ILE A 23 1.37 -12.64 0.77
C ILE A 23 0.19 -11.70 1.07
N HIS A 24 -0.38 -11.07 0.04
CA HIS A 24 -1.56 -10.22 0.21
C HIS A 24 -2.76 -10.98 0.76
N GLN A 25 -3.04 -12.19 0.27
CA GLN A 25 -4.11 -13.04 0.80
C GLN A 25 -3.85 -13.41 2.27
N ASN A 26 -2.62 -13.75 2.63
CA ASN A 26 -2.27 -14.08 4.01
C ASN A 26 -2.40 -12.86 4.95
N LEU A 27 -1.95 -11.69 4.50
CA LEU A 27 -1.94 -10.44 5.29
C LEU A 27 -3.33 -9.78 5.37
N VAL A 28 -4.03 -9.67 4.23
CA VAL A 28 -5.26 -8.87 4.07
C VAL A 28 -6.53 -9.76 4.05
N GLY A 29 -6.38 -11.05 3.76
CA GLY A 29 -7.49 -12.01 3.69
C GLY A 29 -8.15 -12.13 2.32
N VAL A 30 -7.69 -11.38 1.31
CA VAL A 30 -8.24 -11.38 -0.06
C VAL A 30 -7.13 -11.19 -1.09
N SER A 31 -7.39 -11.53 -2.36
CA SER A 31 -6.47 -11.29 -3.47
C SER A 31 -6.26 -9.79 -3.74
N ASN A 32 -5.06 -9.41 -4.17
CA ASN A 32 -4.73 -8.03 -4.56
C ASN A 32 -5.24 -7.67 -5.97
N HIS A 33 -5.66 -8.64 -6.79
CA HIS A 33 -5.97 -8.44 -8.20
C HIS A 33 -7.00 -7.32 -8.43
N ARG A 34 -8.07 -7.27 -7.63
CA ARG A 34 -9.10 -6.23 -7.76
C ARG A 34 -8.53 -4.82 -7.53
N THR A 35 -7.64 -4.69 -6.55
CA THR A 35 -7.01 -3.41 -6.22
C THR A 35 -6.02 -3.00 -7.30
N LEU A 36 -5.24 -3.95 -7.85
CA LEU A 36 -4.32 -3.68 -8.94
C LEU A 36 -5.04 -3.29 -10.23
N GLU A 37 -6.14 -3.97 -10.57
CA GLU A 37 -6.98 -3.60 -11.71
C GLU A 37 -7.61 -2.22 -11.50
N PHE A 38 -8.01 -1.88 -10.27
CA PHE A 38 -8.51 -0.54 -9.97
C PHE A 38 -7.42 0.54 -10.07
N ALA A 39 -6.18 0.25 -9.67
CA ALA A 39 -5.06 1.17 -9.87
C ALA A 39 -4.83 1.47 -11.37
N LYS A 40 -4.82 0.44 -12.21
CA LYS A 40 -4.73 0.59 -13.68
C LYS A 40 -5.92 1.37 -14.23
N TYR A 41 -7.12 1.13 -13.71
CA TYR A 41 -8.32 1.84 -14.11
C TYR A 41 -8.24 3.35 -13.84
N LEU A 42 -7.78 3.72 -12.64
CA LEU A 42 -7.55 5.12 -12.27
C LEU A 42 -6.48 5.78 -13.15
N ALA A 43 -5.40 5.05 -13.46
CA ALA A 43 -4.36 5.51 -14.37
C ALA A 43 -4.88 5.77 -15.78
N ASN A 44 -5.68 4.85 -16.33
CA ASN A 44 -6.29 5.01 -17.66
C ASN A 44 -7.26 6.19 -17.74
N LYS A 45 -7.95 6.50 -16.64
CA LYS A 45 -8.82 7.69 -16.54
C LYS A 45 -8.07 8.97 -16.13
N ASN A 46 -6.76 8.88 -15.89
CA ASN A 46 -5.92 9.96 -15.38
C ASN A 46 -6.48 10.62 -14.11
N VAL A 47 -7.09 9.83 -13.22
CA VAL A 47 -7.59 10.29 -11.92
C VAL A 47 -6.40 10.44 -10.98
N LYS A 48 -6.28 11.60 -10.32
CA LYS A 48 -5.21 11.86 -9.35
C LYS A 48 -5.22 10.83 -8.20
N VAL A 49 -4.05 10.23 -7.94
CA VAL A 49 -3.90 9.20 -6.90
C VAL A 49 -2.76 9.51 -5.94
N TRP A 50 -3.00 9.26 -4.65
CA TRP A 50 -1.95 9.03 -3.66
C TRP A 50 -1.95 7.55 -3.29
N ILE A 51 -0.83 6.88 -3.54
CA ILE A 51 -0.67 5.49 -3.14
C ILE A 51 -0.28 5.46 -1.68
N ARG A 52 -0.92 4.60 -0.90
CA ARG A 52 -0.62 4.37 0.50
C ARG A 52 -0.07 2.96 0.66
N TYR A 53 1.12 2.87 1.25
CA TYR A 53 1.84 1.63 1.42
C TYR A 53 2.17 1.43 2.90
N VAL A 54 1.47 0.52 3.56
CA VAL A 54 1.76 0.21 4.96
C VAL A 54 2.97 -0.72 5.02
N VAL A 55 4.03 -0.28 5.69
CA VAL A 55 5.25 -1.05 5.90
C VAL A 55 5.08 -1.88 7.16
N VAL A 56 4.88 -3.18 6.97
CA VAL A 56 4.63 -4.17 8.02
C VAL A 56 5.85 -5.12 8.06
N PRO A 57 6.62 -5.14 9.16
CA PRO A 57 7.80 -5.99 9.26
C PRO A 57 7.49 -7.48 9.05
N GLY A 58 8.23 -8.11 8.13
CA GLY A 58 8.07 -9.51 7.72
C GLY A 58 7.02 -9.74 6.63
N TRP A 59 6.37 -8.69 6.13
CA TRP A 59 5.26 -8.83 5.17
C TRP A 59 5.36 -7.90 3.96
N SER A 60 5.79 -6.66 4.17
CA SER A 60 5.85 -5.63 3.12
C SER A 60 7.06 -4.71 3.26
N ASP A 61 8.00 -5.04 4.15
CA ASP A 61 9.19 -4.23 4.43
C ASP A 61 10.45 -4.70 3.69
N ASP A 62 10.37 -5.81 2.96
CA ASP A 62 11.48 -6.32 2.15
C ASP A 62 11.68 -5.52 0.84
N ASP A 63 12.87 -5.67 0.26
CA ASP A 63 13.25 -4.95 -0.96
C ASP A 63 12.43 -5.41 -2.18
N ASP A 64 12.09 -6.70 -2.30
CA ASP A 64 11.31 -7.22 -3.44
C ASP A 64 9.91 -6.59 -3.46
N SER A 65 9.24 -6.52 -2.31
CA SER A 65 7.96 -5.84 -2.18
C SER A 65 8.02 -4.37 -2.62
N ALA A 66 9.07 -3.65 -2.22
CA ALA A 66 9.26 -2.25 -2.60
C ALA A 66 9.57 -2.09 -4.10
N HIS A 67 10.47 -2.91 -4.65
CA HIS A 67 10.80 -2.90 -6.08
C HIS A 67 9.58 -3.21 -6.94
N ARG A 68 8.80 -4.24 -6.59
CA ARG A 68 7.59 -4.61 -7.34
C ARG A 68 6.51 -3.55 -7.28
N LEU A 69 6.38 -2.85 -6.14
CA LEU A 69 5.47 -1.70 -6.07
C LEU A 69 5.94 -0.60 -7.02
N GLY A 70 7.22 -0.20 -6.95
CA GLY A 70 7.79 0.82 -7.83
C GLY A 70 7.67 0.47 -9.31
N GLU A 71 7.94 -0.80 -9.68
CA GLU A 71 7.77 -1.31 -11.04
C GLU A 71 6.32 -1.30 -11.52
N PHE A 72 5.37 -1.58 -10.63
CA PHE A 72 3.95 -1.54 -10.97
C PHE A 72 3.48 -0.10 -11.22
N THR A 73 4.03 0.88 -10.50
CA THR A 73 3.52 2.26 -10.48
C THR A 73 4.31 3.24 -11.33
N ARG A 74 5.53 2.89 -11.79
CA ARG A 74 6.45 3.79 -12.52
C ARG A 74 5.83 4.57 -13.69
N ASP A 75 4.96 3.94 -14.45
CA ASP A 75 4.38 4.53 -15.67
C ASP A 75 2.98 5.12 -15.41
N MET A 76 2.49 5.08 -14.17
CA MET A 76 1.21 5.65 -13.75
C MET A 76 1.36 7.15 -13.47
N GLY A 77 1.36 7.97 -14.52
CA GLY A 77 1.56 9.43 -14.42
C GLY A 77 0.55 10.20 -13.58
N ASN A 78 -0.56 9.56 -13.20
CA ASN A 78 -1.59 10.11 -12.30
C ASN A 78 -1.25 9.95 -10.81
N VAL A 79 -0.22 9.18 -10.46
CA VAL A 79 0.26 8.99 -9.08
C VAL A 79 1.15 10.16 -8.67
N GLU A 80 0.64 11.03 -7.80
CA GLU A 80 1.40 12.21 -7.35
C GLU A 80 2.48 11.88 -6.30
N LYS A 81 2.20 10.87 -5.46
CA LYS A 81 3.11 10.44 -4.41
C LYS A 81 2.76 9.05 -3.87
N ILE A 82 3.75 8.45 -3.21
CA ILE A 82 3.59 7.28 -2.35
C ILE A 82 3.78 7.72 -0.90
N GLU A 83 2.78 7.48 -0.06
CA GLU A 83 2.83 7.64 1.39
C GLU A 83 3.17 6.30 2.03
N LEU A 84 4.36 6.20 2.64
CA LEU A 84 4.67 5.03 3.47
C LEU A 84 4.07 5.26 4.84
N LEU A 85 3.40 4.22 5.36
CA LEU A 85 2.76 4.25 6.66
C LEU A 85 3.44 3.20 7.54
N PRO A 86 4.17 3.58 8.59
CA PRO A 86 4.75 2.61 9.50
C PRO A 86 3.62 1.86 10.22
N TYR A 87 3.69 0.53 10.26
CA TYR A 87 2.74 -0.27 11.01
C TYR A 87 2.73 0.09 12.51
N HIS A 88 1.55 0.07 13.13
CA HIS A 88 1.32 0.34 14.54
C HIS A 88 0.34 -0.67 15.17
N GLU A 89 0.56 -1.05 16.42
CA GLU A 89 -0.29 -2.01 17.16
C GLU A 89 -1.61 -1.41 17.67
N LEU A 90 -1.93 -0.15 17.32
CA LEU A 90 -3.10 0.58 17.83
C LEU A 90 -4.44 -0.13 17.54
N GLY A 91 -4.51 -0.93 16.48
CA GLY A 91 -5.73 -1.69 16.11
C GLY A 91 -5.95 -2.99 16.90
N LYS A 92 -4.93 -3.52 17.58
CA LYS A 92 -4.94 -4.85 18.19
C LYS A 92 -6.11 -5.05 19.18
N HIS A 93 -6.42 -4.02 19.97
CA HIS A 93 -7.51 -4.08 20.95
C HIS A 93 -8.90 -4.34 20.32
N LYS A 94 -9.13 -3.90 19.08
CA LYS A 94 -10.40 -4.11 18.38
C LYS A 94 -10.61 -5.59 18.03
N TRP A 95 -9.56 -6.28 17.61
CA TRP A 95 -9.61 -7.72 17.31
C TRP A 95 -9.97 -8.53 18.55
N VAL A 96 -9.30 -8.24 19.68
CA VAL A 96 -9.60 -8.86 20.97
C VAL A 96 -11.05 -8.61 21.39
N ALA A 97 -11.55 -7.38 21.21
CA ALA A 97 -12.94 -7.04 21.54
C ALA A 97 -13.97 -7.76 20.66
N MET A 98 -13.61 -8.11 19.42
CA MET A 98 -14.45 -8.89 18.50
C MET A 98 -14.30 -10.40 18.68
N GLY A 99 -13.43 -10.86 19.59
CA GLY A 99 -13.12 -12.27 19.76
C GLY A 99 -12.35 -12.88 18.58
N GLU A 100 -11.71 -12.05 17.77
CA GLU A 100 -10.95 -12.46 16.59
C GLU A 100 -9.45 -12.58 16.89
N GLU A 101 -8.80 -13.55 16.26
CA GLU A 101 -7.36 -13.74 16.36
C GLU A 101 -6.62 -12.62 15.62
N TYR A 102 -5.72 -11.93 16.33
CA TYR A 102 -4.88 -10.91 15.72
C TYR A 102 -3.66 -11.52 15.02
N LYS A 103 -3.73 -11.64 13.69
CA LYS A 103 -2.68 -12.30 12.88
C LYS A 103 -1.30 -11.64 12.92
N LEU A 104 -1.21 -10.38 13.35
CA LEU A 104 0.04 -9.63 13.45
C LEU A 104 0.55 -9.56 14.90
N ASP A 105 0.17 -10.53 15.74
CA ASP A 105 0.66 -10.58 17.11
C ASP A 105 2.19 -10.73 17.15
N GLY A 106 2.83 -9.98 18.04
CA GLY A 106 4.29 -9.91 18.14
C GLY A 106 4.99 -9.06 17.07
N VAL A 107 4.32 -8.67 15.98
CA VAL A 107 4.89 -7.74 15.00
C VAL A 107 5.03 -6.35 15.64
N LYS A 108 6.23 -5.78 15.55
CA LYS A 108 6.53 -4.43 16.07
C LYS A 108 6.56 -3.40 14.93
N PRO A 109 6.37 -2.10 15.24
CA PRO A 109 6.56 -1.05 14.25
C PRO A 109 7.93 -1.15 13.55
N PRO A 110 8.01 -0.85 12.24
CA PRO A 110 9.28 -0.85 11.53
C PRO A 110 10.23 0.18 12.11
N LYS A 111 11.53 -0.10 12.06
CA LYS A 111 12.55 0.88 12.43
C LYS A 111 12.63 2.00 11.40
N LYS A 112 13.15 3.16 11.78
CA LYS A 112 13.33 4.30 10.87
C LYS A 112 14.21 3.92 9.67
N GLU A 113 15.25 3.11 9.88
CA GLU A 113 16.16 2.66 8.81
C GLU A 113 15.43 1.81 7.75
N THR A 114 14.47 0.99 8.17
CA THR A 114 13.61 0.22 7.27
C THR A 114 12.76 1.16 6.41
N MET A 115 12.18 2.19 7.01
CA MET A 115 11.35 3.17 6.29
C MET A 115 12.18 3.97 5.27
N GLU A 116 13.36 4.44 5.66
CA GLU A 116 14.27 5.16 4.75
C GLU A 116 14.75 4.26 3.60
N ARG A 117 15.02 2.97 3.87
CA ARG A 117 15.39 2.00 2.81
C ARG A 117 14.27 1.81 1.79
N VAL A 118 13.05 1.51 2.25
CA VAL A 118 11.88 1.33 1.37
C VAL A 118 11.60 2.60 0.57
N LYS A 119 11.71 3.76 1.22
CA LYS A 119 11.62 5.07 0.55
C LYS A 119 12.65 5.20 -0.58
N GLY A 120 13.92 4.95 -0.28
CA GLY A 120 15.01 5.07 -1.25
C GLY A 120 14.88 4.12 -2.44
N ILE A 121 14.27 2.94 -2.26
CA ILE A 121 13.94 2.03 -3.37
C ILE A 121 12.86 2.64 -4.27
N LEU A 122 11.76 3.10 -3.68
CA LEU A 122 10.63 3.63 -4.46
C LEU A 122 10.97 4.93 -5.19
N GLU A 123 11.84 5.76 -4.63
CA GLU A 123 12.34 6.97 -5.28
C GLU A 123 13.17 6.67 -6.55
N GLN A 124 13.80 5.49 -6.67
CA GLN A 124 14.51 5.07 -7.89
C GLN A 124 13.58 4.89 -9.10
N TYR A 125 12.29 4.68 -8.86
CA TYR A 125 11.25 4.56 -9.89
C TYR A 125 10.61 5.91 -10.25
N GLY A 126 11.16 7.03 -9.75
CA GLY A 126 10.70 8.38 -10.07
C GLY A 126 9.54 8.90 -9.20
N HIS A 127 9.18 8.17 -8.15
CA HIS A 127 8.11 8.59 -7.24
C HIS A 127 8.59 9.61 -6.22
N LYS A 128 7.71 10.57 -5.89
CA LYS A 128 7.81 11.34 -4.65
C LYS A 128 7.32 10.47 -3.49
N VAL A 129 8.17 10.23 -2.49
CA VAL A 129 7.84 9.34 -1.37
C VAL A 129 7.95 10.08 -0.03
N MET A 130 6.97 9.88 0.87
CA MET A 130 6.93 10.52 2.19
C MET A 130 6.48 9.56 3.30
N PHE A 131 7.00 9.76 4.51
CA PHE A 131 6.60 9.06 5.74
C PHE A 131 6.99 9.85 6.99
#